data_AF-A0A7R8CJQ4-F1
#
_entry.id   AF-A0A7R8CJQ4-F1
#
_cell.length_a   1.000
_cell.length_b   1.000
_cell.length_c   1.000
_cell.angle_alpha   90.00
_cell.angle_beta   90.00
_cell.angle_gamma   90.00
#
_symmetry.space_group_name_H-M   'P 1'
#
loop_
_entity.id
_entity.type
_entity.pdbx_description
1 polymer ?
#
loop_
_entity_poly.entity_id
_entity_poly.type
_entity_poly.pdbx_seq_one_letter_code
_entity_poly.pdbx_strand_id
1 'polypeptide(L)'
;MPLSNNTVTRRIDEMGEDIETQLVEKLKSRYFSLQMDESTLRDSEVALLAYTRYIDKVEFAEEVLFCKSLEIPTSAADIYGKLTKYLHVNNIPMENIIYCAADGAPVMMCKEKAALN
;
A
#
# COMPACT_ATOMS: atom_id res chain seq x y z
N MET A 1 -17.27 -7.83 -38.94
CA MET A 1 -16.23 -8.32 -38.02
C MET A 1 -16.37 -7.54 -36.73
N PRO A 2 -16.68 -8.14 -35.57
CA PRO A 2 -16.84 -7.38 -34.34
C PRO A 2 -15.45 -7.06 -33.76
N LEU A 3 -15.19 -5.78 -33.50
CA LEU A 3 -14.03 -5.30 -32.76
C LEU A 3 -14.21 -5.73 -31.30
N SER A 4 -13.61 -6.86 -30.97
CA SER A 4 -13.74 -7.52 -29.68
C SER A 4 -13.12 -6.69 -28.56
N ASN A 5 -13.82 -6.68 -27.43
CA ASN A 5 -13.62 -6.03 -26.13
C ASN A 5 -12.24 -6.23 -25.45
N ASN A 6 -11.23 -6.78 -26.14
CA ASN A 6 -9.92 -7.14 -25.60
C ASN A 6 -8.87 -6.02 -25.63
N THR A 7 -9.09 -4.95 -26.38
CA THR A 7 -8.08 -3.87 -26.53
C THR A 7 -8.17 -2.81 -25.43
N VAL A 8 -9.34 -2.65 -24.80
CA VAL A 8 -9.55 -1.66 -23.74
C VAL A 8 -8.98 -2.17 -22.42
N THR A 9 -9.24 -3.43 -22.07
CA THR A 9 -8.70 -4.08 -20.86
C THR A 9 -7.18 -4.03 -20.81
N ARG A 10 -6.51 -4.38 -21.92
CA ARG A 10 -5.04 -4.39 -21.99
C ARG A 10 -4.42 -3.00 -21.81
N ARG A 11 -5.09 -1.95 -22.31
CA ARG A 11 -4.63 -0.58 -22.14
C ARG A 11 -4.84 -0.06 -20.72
N ILE A 12 -5.89 -0.50 -20.04
CA ILE A 12 -6.15 -0.14 -18.64
C ILE A 12 -5.10 -0.81 -17.75
N ASP A 13 -4.75 -2.07 -18.01
CA ASP A 13 -3.71 -2.79 -17.28
C ASP A 13 -2.32 -2.16 -17.51
N GLU A 14 -1.98 -1.81 -18.76
CA GLU A 14 -0.73 -1.11 -19.10
C GLU A 14 -0.63 0.26 -18.41
N MET A 15 -1.74 1.01 -18.28
CA MET A 15 -1.77 2.31 -17.60
C MET A 15 -1.74 2.17 -16.07
N GLY A 16 -2.36 1.12 -15.52
CA GLY A 16 -2.33 0.83 -14.08
C GLY A 16 -0.94 0.41 -13.61
N GLU A 17 -0.24 -0.41 -14.41
CA GLU A 17 1.14 -0.82 -14.16
C GLU A 17 2.10 0.37 -14.20
N ASP A 18 1.89 1.31 -15.13
CA ASP A 18 2.67 2.55 -15.20
C ASP A 18 2.48 3.43 -13.95
N ILE A 19 1.25 3.58 -13.46
CA ILE A 19 0.95 4.37 -12.25
C ILE A 19 1.56 3.71 -11.00
N GLU A 20 1.39 2.40 -10.82
CA GLU A 20 2.00 1.68 -9.69
C GLU A 20 3.53 1.77 -9.73
N THR A 21 4.13 1.57 -10.91
CA THR A 21 5.59 1.68 -11.09
C THR A 21 6.08 3.08 -10.74
N GLN A 22 5.40 4.13 -11.20
CA GLN A 22 5.76 5.51 -10.87
C GLN A 22 5.65 5.79 -9.37
N LEU A 23 4.60 5.30 -8.70
CA LEU A 23 4.45 5.43 -7.26
C LEU A 23 5.58 4.72 -6.53
N VAL A 24 5.86 3.46 -6.87
CA VAL A 24 6.95 2.66 -6.27
C VAL A 24 8.29 3.38 -6.39
N GLU A 25 8.62 3.92 -7.57
CA GLU A 25 9.87 4.68 -7.77
C GLU A 25 9.95 5.96 -6.91
N LYS A 26 8.83 6.66 -6.73
CA LYS A 26 8.77 7.80 -5.79
C LYS A 26 9.02 7.35 -4.36
N LEU A 27 8.41 6.26 -3.90
CA LEU A 27 8.54 5.77 -2.52
C LEU A 27 9.94 5.20 -2.22
N LYS A 28 10.69 4.76 -3.23
CA LYS A 28 12.10 4.36 -3.07
C LYS A 28 13.03 5.50 -2.70
N SER A 29 12.69 6.72 -3.13
CA SER A 29 13.56 7.90 -2.98
C SER A 29 13.06 8.93 -1.98
N ARG A 30 11.86 8.74 -1.41
CA ARG A 30 11.17 9.74 -0.59
C ARG A 30 10.63 9.17 0.69
N TYR A 31 10.61 10.00 1.72
CA TYR A 31 9.91 9.68 2.95
C TYR A 31 8.39 9.76 2.78
N PHE A 32 7.68 8.82 3.38
CA PHE A 32 6.22 8.73 3.30
C PHE A 32 5.61 8.17 4.58
N SER A 33 4.35 8.52 4.83
CA SER A 33 3.53 7.88 5.87
C SER A 33 2.60 6.85 5.25
N LEU A 34 2.39 5.75 5.95
CA LEU A 34 1.46 4.70 5.58
C LEU A 34 0.18 4.78 6.41
N GLN A 35 -0.96 4.59 5.78
CA GLN A 35 -2.23 4.35 6.46
C GLN A 35 -2.83 3.06 5.93
N MET A 36 -3.17 2.15 6.82
CA MET A 36 -3.77 0.87 6.49
C MET A 36 -5.20 0.84 7.02
N ASP A 37 -6.11 0.33 6.21
CA ASP A 37 -7.53 0.22 6.54
C ASP A 37 -8.03 -1.18 6.17
N GLU A 38 -8.87 -1.74 7.04
CA GLU A 38 -9.54 -3.03 6.82
C GLU A 38 -10.94 -2.77 6.29
N SER A 39 -11.13 -2.93 4.98
CA SER A 39 -12.42 -2.75 4.34
C SER A 39 -13.14 -4.09 4.17
N THR A 40 -14.41 -4.15 4.54
CA THR A 40 -15.25 -5.35 4.31
C THR A 40 -15.80 -5.32 2.89
N LEU A 41 -15.42 -6.31 2.09
CA LEU A 41 -16.00 -6.57 0.77
C LEU A 41 -17.34 -7.31 0.91
N ARG A 42 -18.10 -7.40 -0.18
CA ARG A 42 -19.34 -8.20 -0.20
C ARG A 42 -18.98 -9.67 0.08
N ASP A 43 -19.84 -10.37 0.81
CA ASP A 43 -19.69 -11.80 1.18
C ASP A 43 -18.71 -12.14 2.32
N SER A 44 -18.49 -11.22 3.28
CA SER A 44 -17.63 -11.44 4.48
C SER A 44 -16.14 -11.58 4.18
N GLU A 45 -15.69 -11.19 2.99
CA GLU A 45 -14.26 -11.04 2.70
C GLU A 45 -13.76 -9.71 3.26
N VAL A 46 -12.56 -9.71 3.84
CA VAL A 46 -11.89 -8.48 4.31
C VAL A 46 -10.75 -8.17 3.37
N ALA A 47 -10.56 -6.91 3.04
CA ALA A 47 -9.45 -6.41 2.24
C ALA A 47 -8.62 -5.41 3.05
N LEU A 48 -7.31 -5.58 3.00
CA LEU A 48 -6.35 -4.60 3.50
C LEU A 48 -6.07 -3.58 2.39
N LEU A 49 -6.50 -2.35 2.62
CA LEU A 49 -6.11 -1.21 1.80
C LEU A 49 -4.93 -0.51 2.48
N ALA A 50 -3.89 -0.22 1.71
CA ALA A 50 -2.76 0.56 2.17
C ALA A 50 -2.67 1.84 1.34
N TYR A 51 -2.65 2.98 2.00
CA TYR A 51 -2.49 4.31 1.44
C TYR A 51 -1.13 4.85 1.84
N THR A 52 -0.48 5.54 0.91
CA THR A 52 0.76 6.26 1.15
C THR A 52 0.51 7.75 1.01
N ARG A 53 1.06 8.53 1.94
CA ARG A 53 1.06 9.99 1.87
C ARG A 53 2.48 10.51 1.87
N TYR A 54 2.81 11.29 0.86
CA TYR A 54 4.16 11.80 0.62
C TYR A 54 4.10 13.21 0.04
N ILE A 55 5.23 13.92 0.05
CA ILE A 55 5.33 15.23 -0.60
C ILE A 55 5.79 15.03 -2.04
N ASP A 56 5.00 15.50 -3.01
CA ASP A 56 5.39 15.59 -4.41
C ASP A 56 5.60 17.02 -4.86
N LYS A 57 6.88 17.34 -5.13
CA LYS A 57 7.39 18.67 -5.46
C LYS A 57 7.14 19.68 -4.33
N VAL A 58 5.89 20.08 -4.12
CA VAL A 58 5.46 21.07 -3.11
C VAL A 58 4.09 20.72 -2.51
N GLU A 59 3.42 19.68 -3.01
CA GLU A 59 2.06 19.33 -2.58
C GLU A 59 2.03 17.98 -1.86
N PHE A 60 1.08 17.81 -0.94
CA PHE A 60 0.80 16.51 -0.35
C PHE A 60 0.05 15.65 -1.37
N ALA A 61 0.63 14.50 -1.69
CA ALA A 61 -0.01 13.47 -2.48
C ALA A 61 -0.43 12.32 -1.57
N GLU A 62 -1.61 11.78 -1.82
CA GLU A 62 -2.12 10.57 -1.18
C GLU A 62 -2.57 9.61 -2.27
N GLU A 63 -2.01 8.39 -2.25
CA GLU A 63 -2.26 7.38 -3.27
C GLU A 63 -2.43 6.00 -2.62
N VAL A 64 -3.21 5.13 -3.28
CA VAL A 64 -3.34 3.73 -2.87
C VAL A 64 -2.07 2.99 -3.25
N LEU A 65 -1.38 2.44 -2.26
CA LEU A 65 -0.20 1.60 -2.46
C LEU A 65 -0.60 0.18 -2.90
N PHE A 66 -1.54 -0.44 -2.19
CA PHE A 66 -2.09 -1.72 -2.59
C PHE A 66 -3.47 -1.96 -1.98
N CYS A 67 -4.22 -2.88 -2.59
CA CYS A 67 -5.41 -3.52 -2.04
C CYS A 67 -5.23 -5.04 -2.13
N LYS A 68 -5.28 -5.75 -1.00
CA LYS A 68 -5.11 -7.21 -0.95
C LYS A 68 -6.17 -7.82 -0.05
N SER A 69 -6.73 -8.96 -0.46
CA SER A 69 -7.60 -9.75 0.41
C SER A 69 -6.84 -10.29 1.62
N LEU A 70 -7.53 -10.29 2.75
CA LEU A 70 -7.11 -10.85 4.02
C LEU A 70 -7.89 -12.13 4.29
N GLU A 71 -7.17 -13.15 4.76
CA GLU A 71 -7.79 -14.35 5.32
C GLU A 71 -8.17 -14.04 6.77
N ILE A 72 -9.41 -14.40 7.15
CA ILE A 72 -9.94 -14.20 8.51
C ILE A 72 -9.71 -15.49 9.31
N PRO A 73 -9.27 -15.43 10.59
CA PRO A 73 -9.00 -14.24 11.39
C PRO A 73 -7.68 -13.56 11.01
N THR A 74 -7.67 -12.22 11.02
CA THR A 74 -6.49 -11.43 10.64
C THR A 74 -5.70 -11.04 11.90
N SER A 75 -4.42 -11.41 11.95
CA SER A 75 -3.49 -10.95 12.99
C SER A 75 -2.72 -9.71 12.53
N ALA A 76 -2.31 -8.85 13.46
CA ALA A 76 -1.36 -7.76 13.19
C ALA A 76 -0.06 -8.27 12.53
N ALA A 77 0.35 -9.51 12.82
CA ALA A 77 1.49 -10.16 12.20
C ALA A 77 1.27 -10.45 10.71
N ASP A 78 0.05 -10.82 10.31
CA ASP A 78 -0.30 -11.10 8.91
C ASP A 78 -0.29 -9.81 8.09
N ILE A 79 -0.86 -8.74 8.64
CA ILE A 79 -0.85 -7.39 8.04
C ILE A 79 0.59 -6.91 7.84
N TYR A 80 1.42 -6.99 8.88
CA TYR A 80 2.83 -6.63 8.80
C TYR A 80 3.59 -7.50 7.80
N GLY A 81 3.30 -8.80 7.74
CA GLY A 81 3.88 -9.72 6.77
C GLY A 81 3.52 -9.36 5.32
N LYS A 82 2.26 -9.01 5.05
CA LYS A 82 1.80 -8.57 3.73
C LYS A 82 2.48 -7.25 3.31
N LEU A 83 2.56 -6.28 4.22
CA LEU A 83 3.26 -5.03 3.98
C LEU A 83 4.75 -5.26 3.70
N THR A 84 5.44 -5.99 4.57
CA THR A 84 6.88 -6.28 4.42
C THR A 84 7.18 -7.00 3.11
N LYS A 85 6.35 -7.98 2.74
CA LYS A 85 6.46 -8.69 1.48
C LYS A 85 6.28 -7.74 0.29
N TYR A 86 5.29 -6.85 0.34
CA TYR A 86 5.08 -5.86 -0.73
C TYR A 86 6.28 -4.93 -0.88
N LEU A 87 6.79 -4.37 0.22
CA LEU A 87 7.96 -3.48 0.21
C LEU A 87 9.20 -4.19 -0.33
N HIS A 88 9.45 -5.43 0.11
CA HIS A 88 10.58 -6.23 -0.34
C HIS A 88 10.51 -6.57 -1.84
N VAL A 89 9.36 -7.03 -2.33
CA VAL A 89 9.16 -7.34 -3.76
C VAL A 89 9.37 -6.10 -4.63
N ASN A 90 8.92 -4.94 -4.16
CA ASN A 90 9.05 -3.67 -4.88
C ASN A 90 10.36 -2.93 -4.62
N ASN A 91 11.27 -3.47 -3.81
CA ASN A 91 12.53 -2.84 -3.40
C ASN A 91 12.33 -1.44 -2.77
N ILE A 92 11.24 -1.25 -2.02
CA ILE A 92 10.98 -0.01 -1.28
C ILE A 92 11.68 -0.10 0.07
N PRO A 93 12.60 0.83 0.40
CA PRO A 93 13.30 0.81 1.68
C PRO A 93 12.34 1.11 2.84
N MET A 94 12.35 0.27 3.88
CA MET A 94 11.49 0.47 5.06
C MET A 94 11.83 1.74 5.83
N GLU A 95 13.08 2.20 5.78
CA GLU A 95 13.56 3.44 6.40
C GLU A 95 12.86 4.69 5.86
N ASN A 96 12.27 4.60 4.66
CA ASN A 96 11.50 5.68 4.06
C ASN A 96 10.12 5.84 4.71
N ILE A 97 9.65 4.87 5.48
CA ILE A 97 8.41 4.97 6.23
C ILE A 97 8.66 5.81 7.49
N ILE A 98 8.03 6.98 7.57
CA ILE A 98 8.14 7.89 8.73
C ILE A 98 7.05 7.69 9.77
N TYR A 99 5.89 7.20 9.34
CA TYR A 99 4.72 6.99 10.18
C TYR A 99 3.87 5.87 9.58
N CYS A 100 3.21 5.08 10.43
CA CYS A 100 2.26 4.05 10.02
C CYS A 100 1.05 4.10 10.95
N ALA A 101 -0.15 4.18 10.36
CA ALA A 101 -1.41 4.01 11.07
C ALA A 101 -2.14 2.79 10.51
N ALA A 102 -2.84 2.05 11.37
CA ALA A 102 -3.75 0.98 10.98
C ALA A 102 -5.05 1.21 11.75
N ASP A 103 -6.20 1.29 11.07
CA ASP A 103 -7.49 1.30 11.77
C ASP A 103 -7.76 -0.11 12.33
N GLY A 104 -8.14 -0.22 13.60
CA GLY A 104 -8.40 -1.49 14.28
C GLY A 104 -7.26 -2.13 15.10
N ALA A 105 -6.01 -1.67 14.97
CA ALA A 105 -4.90 -2.11 15.82
C ALA A 105 -4.33 -0.94 16.66
N PRO A 106 -3.87 -1.14 17.90
CA PRO A 106 -3.12 -0.12 18.60
C PRO A 106 -1.90 0.21 17.76
N VAL A 107 -1.91 1.42 17.18
CA VAL A 107 -0.89 2.07 16.34
C VAL A 107 0.40 1.25 16.29
N MET A 108 0.54 0.40 15.27
CA MET A 108 1.78 -0.34 15.03
C MET A 108 2.86 0.70 14.73
N MET A 109 3.59 1.10 15.79
CA MET A 109 4.71 2.03 15.72
C MET A 109 5.76 1.43 14.79
N CYS A 110 5.69 1.80 13.52
CA CYS A 110 6.79 1.60 12.58
C CYS A 110 7.86 2.66 12.93
N LYS A 111 8.48 2.47 14.10
CA LYS A 111 9.73 3.02 14.66
C LYS A 111 9.73 2.84 16.19
N GLU A 112 9.79 1.60 16.67
CA GLU A 112 10.32 1.37 18.02
C GLU A 112 11.85 1.37 17.98
N LYS A 113 12.43 2.54 17.70
CA LYS A 113 13.83 2.92 18.03
C LYS A 113 13.95 4.43 18.22
N ALA A 114 13.08 5.02 19.03
CA ALA A 114 13.25 6.40 19.50
C ALA A 114 12.59 6.68 20.87
N ALA A 115 12.62 5.75 21.82
CA ALA A 115 12.43 6.04 23.25
C ALA A 115 12.68 4.79 24.12
N LEU A 116 13.94 4.35 24.22
CA LEU A 116 14.42 3.60 25.38
C LEU A 116 15.75 4.23 25.78
N ASN A 117 15.64 5.26 26.62
CA ASN A 117 16.64 5.66 27.61
C ASN A 117 16.00 5.41 28.97
#